data_AF-A0A0S6XPC3-F1
#
_entry.id   AF-A0A0S6XPC3-F1
#
_cell.length_a   1.000
_cell.length_b   1.000
_cell.length_c   1.000
_cell.angle_alpha   90.00
_cell.angle_beta   90.00
_cell.angle_gamma   90.00
#
_symmetry.space_group_name_H-M   'P 1'
#
loop_
_entity.id
_entity.type
_entity.pdbx_description
1 polymer ?
#
loop_
_entity_poly.entity_id
_entity_poly.type
_entity_poly.pdbx_seq_one_letter_code
_entity_poly.pdbx_strand_id
1 'polypeptide(L)'
;MTSSHRLDAVRAAALDGRAQTIYYKLDQLEKLRDALAAEAGAILEVMSRDSGASRAENKVEFALAMLVLRRRYSELEAGRALEDEYRIANGVNAPDRRLGPGIVVIEPCLHTAFFSLIAPLVGAIAGGNVIVVQMENSTRRLPTLLKSIISTALDHDSIAFVTEPVRLDTPHLVIAQRGTVNTALSCPSHHIASPSDSRAVAIVDRDADFDAAALTLANARFAHGGRSPHAPDIVLVNEFVKDRLLQALVRVGIGAAERPSATKKGLDSTVTSLQRSHGARIVAQGDSTAILDLPAGGAALPTAKVGEPVLVVRSVTSLDDAIDKLTTSSGPFLYLAGYFFGTPATGKYLSQFIPSQVSFINHIPPEILVGPAFPYGHAVDPHDRYPAALFTVPSPAFVGPPVEHGQLLEPTAVGAPSDIRDAAAQAFFSAALTPLAVAKRQKQLNAGFGYFEQAFDI
;
A
#
# COMPACT_ATOMS: atom_id res chain seq x y z
N MET A 1 30.03 17.95 -7.12
CA MET A 1 28.95 18.67 -7.84
C MET A 1 27.84 18.98 -6.85
N THR A 2 27.42 20.24 -6.76
CA THR A 2 26.35 20.70 -5.85
C THR A 2 25.01 20.05 -6.20
N SER A 3 24.11 19.90 -5.22
CA SER A 3 22.77 19.31 -5.39
C SER A 3 21.95 19.99 -6.49
N SER A 4 22.11 21.29 -6.67
CA SER A 4 21.43 22.09 -7.70
C SER A 4 21.72 21.59 -9.12
N HIS A 5 23.00 21.37 -9.47
CA HIS A 5 23.38 20.96 -10.82
C HIS A 5 22.84 19.57 -11.20
N ARG A 6 22.67 18.67 -10.22
CA ARG A 6 22.06 17.35 -10.46
C ARG A 6 20.56 17.44 -10.69
N LEU A 7 19.88 18.36 -10.00
CA LEU A 7 18.45 18.57 -10.21
C LEU A 7 18.16 19.16 -11.58
N ASP A 8 19.02 20.08 -12.06
CA ASP A 8 18.88 20.66 -13.40
C ASP A 8 19.11 19.62 -14.50
N ALA A 9 20.05 18.68 -14.30
CA ALA A 9 20.24 17.55 -15.22
C ALA A 9 19.00 16.63 -15.29
N VAL A 10 18.40 16.31 -14.13
CA VAL A 10 17.14 15.53 -14.07
C VAL A 10 16.01 16.26 -14.78
N ARG A 11 15.89 17.58 -14.61
CA ARG A 11 14.88 18.39 -15.31
C ARG A 11 15.11 18.36 -16.83
N ALA A 12 16.35 18.51 -17.29
CA ALA A 12 16.68 18.42 -18.70
C ALA A 12 16.35 17.02 -19.27
N ALA A 13 16.67 15.96 -18.53
CA ALA A 13 16.36 14.58 -18.90
C ALA A 13 14.84 14.31 -18.97
N ALA A 14 14.05 14.91 -18.08
CA ALA A 14 12.60 14.82 -18.11
C ALA A 14 12.01 15.47 -19.37
N LEU A 15 12.55 16.63 -19.77
CA LEU A 15 12.12 17.36 -20.97
C LEU A 15 12.53 16.64 -22.26
N ASP A 16 13.70 16.02 -22.27
CA ASP A 16 14.23 15.23 -23.39
C ASP A 16 13.38 13.96 -23.65
N GLY A 17 12.73 13.42 -22.62
CA GLY A 17 11.82 12.28 -22.77
C GLY A 17 12.52 10.94 -23.00
N ARG A 18 13.86 10.87 -22.99
CA ARG A 18 14.64 9.62 -23.15
C ARG A 18 14.18 8.47 -22.26
N ALA A 19 13.74 8.78 -21.05
CA ALA A 19 13.27 7.81 -20.07
C ALA A 19 11.99 7.06 -20.50
N GLN A 20 11.23 7.61 -21.45
CA GLN A 20 9.98 7.01 -21.92
C GLN A 20 10.20 5.83 -22.88
N THR A 21 11.37 5.77 -23.54
CA THR A 21 11.65 4.73 -24.54
C THR A 21 11.79 3.36 -23.90
N ILE A 22 11.24 2.33 -24.55
CA ILE A 22 11.19 0.98 -23.99
C ILE A 22 12.59 0.38 -23.75
N TYR A 23 13.52 0.61 -24.67
CA TYR A 23 14.90 0.12 -24.54
C TYR A 23 15.66 0.82 -23.41
N TYR A 24 15.40 2.10 -23.16
CA TYR A 24 15.98 2.79 -22.02
C TYR A 24 15.48 2.16 -20.70
N LYS A 25 14.18 1.90 -20.58
CA LYS A 25 13.61 1.24 -19.40
C LYS A 25 14.24 -0.13 -19.13
N LEU A 26 14.39 -0.95 -20.18
CA LEU A 26 15.01 -2.27 -20.09
C LEU A 26 16.48 -2.18 -19.64
N ASP A 27 17.27 -1.32 -20.29
CA ASP A 27 18.69 -1.10 -19.98
C ASP A 27 18.90 -0.61 -18.53
N GLN A 28 18.10 0.35 -18.06
CA GLN A 28 18.21 0.86 -16.69
C GLN A 28 17.84 -0.19 -15.64
N LEU A 29 16.78 -0.98 -15.89
CA LEU A 29 16.39 -2.06 -14.99
C LEU A 29 17.43 -3.19 -14.95
N GLU A 30 18.03 -3.53 -16.09
CA GLU A 30 19.11 -4.51 -16.17
C GLU A 30 20.33 -4.02 -15.38
N LYS A 31 20.84 -2.81 -15.65
CA LYS A 31 21.96 -2.22 -14.90
C LYS A 31 21.72 -2.19 -13.39
N LEU A 32 20.51 -1.82 -12.97
CA LEU A 32 20.12 -1.82 -11.57
C LEU A 32 20.18 -3.24 -10.97
N ARG A 33 19.62 -4.23 -11.67
CA ARG A 33 19.66 -5.64 -11.24
C ARG A 33 21.08 -6.16 -11.11
N ASP A 34 21.93 -5.83 -12.07
CA ASP A 34 23.33 -6.25 -12.11
C ASP A 34 24.11 -5.70 -10.92
N ALA A 35 23.99 -4.39 -10.68
CA ALA A 35 24.67 -3.73 -9.58
C ALA A 35 24.20 -4.23 -8.21
N LEU A 36 22.88 -4.36 -8.00
CA LEU A 36 22.34 -4.86 -6.73
C LEU A 36 22.70 -6.33 -6.48
N ALA A 37 22.73 -7.15 -7.53
CA ALA A 37 23.11 -8.57 -7.40
C ALA A 37 24.60 -8.73 -7.09
N ALA A 38 25.48 -7.94 -7.72
CA ALA A 38 26.91 -7.95 -7.46
C ALA A 38 27.24 -7.55 -6.00
N GLU A 39 26.52 -6.55 -5.48
CA GLU A 39 26.73 -5.99 -4.14
C GLU A 39 25.82 -6.63 -3.06
N ALA A 40 25.13 -7.73 -3.37
CA ALA A 40 24.13 -8.34 -2.48
C ALA A 40 24.72 -8.69 -1.10
N GLY A 41 25.96 -9.19 -1.05
CA GLY A 41 26.65 -9.51 0.20
C GLY A 41 26.89 -8.29 1.09
N ALA A 42 27.41 -7.22 0.50
CA ALA A 42 27.69 -5.97 1.21
C ALA A 42 26.40 -5.28 1.69
N ILE A 43 25.36 -5.28 0.86
CA ILE A 43 24.03 -4.75 1.21
C ILE A 43 23.47 -5.51 2.42
N LEU A 44 23.46 -6.85 2.40
CA LEU A 44 22.94 -7.66 3.50
C LEU A 44 23.71 -7.48 4.81
N GLU A 45 25.03 -7.30 4.74
CA GLU A 45 25.86 -7.01 5.91
C GLU A 45 25.48 -5.67 6.54
N VAL A 46 25.31 -4.63 5.71
CA VAL A 46 24.91 -3.30 6.16
C VAL A 46 23.48 -3.30 6.71
N MET A 47 22.54 -3.96 6.05
CA MET A 47 21.17 -4.13 6.55
C MET A 47 21.15 -4.77 7.93
N SER A 48 22.00 -5.78 8.18
CA SER A 48 22.08 -6.46 9.47
C SER A 48 22.67 -5.59 10.58
N ARG A 49 23.38 -4.50 10.25
CA ARG A 49 23.93 -3.54 11.22
C ARG A 49 22.99 -2.37 11.49
N ASP A 50 22.28 -1.92 10.46
CA ASP A 50 21.40 -0.75 10.52
C ASP A 50 19.97 -1.09 10.95
N SER A 51 19.51 -2.29 10.65
CA SER A 51 18.20 -2.79 11.08
C SER A 51 18.35 -3.59 12.38
N GLY A 52 17.28 -3.64 13.16
CA GLY A 52 17.14 -4.65 14.21
C GLY A 52 16.62 -5.99 13.67
N ALA A 53 16.56 -6.20 12.36
CA ALA A 53 15.95 -7.41 11.81
C ALA A 53 16.95 -8.57 11.77
N SER A 54 16.44 -9.79 11.83
CA SER A 54 17.24 -11.00 11.69
C SER A 54 17.86 -11.13 10.30
N ARG A 55 18.93 -11.92 10.17
CA ARG A 55 19.57 -12.19 8.87
C ARG A 55 18.59 -12.82 7.87
N ALA A 56 17.65 -13.64 8.34
CA ALA A 56 16.63 -14.24 7.50
C ALA A 56 15.65 -13.18 6.97
N GLU A 57 15.16 -12.29 7.83
CA GLU A 57 14.28 -11.18 7.44
C GLU A 57 14.95 -10.23 6.44
N ASN A 58 16.23 -9.89 6.65
CA ASN A 58 16.98 -9.05 5.72
C ASN A 58 17.15 -9.71 4.34
N LYS A 59 17.36 -11.04 4.29
CA LYS A 59 17.39 -11.79 3.03
C LYS A 59 16.04 -11.80 2.33
N VAL A 60 14.94 -11.95 3.09
CA VAL A 60 13.58 -11.91 2.54
C VAL A 60 13.27 -10.52 1.98
N GLU A 61 13.59 -9.45 2.71
CA GLU A 61 13.44 -8.07 2.23
C GLU A 61 14.18 -7.84 0.92
N PHE A 62 15.46 -8.24 0.86
CA PHE A 62 16.26 -8.13 -0.35
C PHE A 62 15.65 -8.92 -1.51
N ALA A 63 15.26 -10.17 -1.27
CA ALA A 63 14.69 -11.05 -2.29
C ALA A 63 13.37 -10.48 -2.84
N LEU A 64 12.46 -10.00 -1.99
CA LEU A 64 11.19 -9.41 -2.42
C LEU A 64 11.40 -8.20 -3.33
N ALA A 65 12.35 -7.32 -3.00
CA ALA A 65 12.65 -6.17 -3.85
C ALA A 65 13.24 -6.59 -5.22
N MET A 66 14.11 -7.60 -5.24
CA MET A 66 14.65 -8.16 -6.48
C MET A 66 13.58 -8.88 -7.32
N LEU A 67 12.58 -9.50 -6.69
CA LEU A 67 11.44 -10.10 -7.38
C LEU A 67 10.54 -9.04 -8.02
N VAL A 68 10.31 -7.90 -7.34
CA VAL A 68 9.61 -6.75 -7.94
C VAL A 68 10.35 -6.25 -9.19
N LEU A 69 11.68 -6.14 -9.12
CA LEU A 69 12.50 -5.77 -10.28
C LEU A 69 12.29 -6.74 -11.45
N ARG A 70 12.43 -8.04 -11.20
CA ARG A 70 12.24 -9.08 -12.23
C ARG A 70 10.85 -9.03 -12.84
N ARG A 71 9.81 -8.86 -12.02
CA ARG A 71 8.43 -8.73 -12.48
C ARG A 71 8.28 -7.55 -13.43
N ARG A 72 8.76 -6.36 -13.04
CA ARG A 72 8.67 -5.15 -13.86
C ARG A 72 9.43 -5.28 -15.17
N TYR A 73 10.60 -5.91 -15.15
CA TYR A 73 11.34 -6.19 -16.38
C TYR A 73 10.54 -7.12 -17.31
N SER A 74 9.95 -8.19 -16.77
CA SER A 74 9.18 -9.15 -17.59
C SER A 74 7.89 -8.60 -18.18
N GLU A 75 7.31 -7.56 -17.58
CA GLU A 75 6.11 -6.89 -18.10
C GLU A 75 6.42 -5.91 -19.25
N LEU A 76 7.69 -5.53 -19.42
CA LEU A 76 8.12 -4.62 -20.48
C LEU A 76 8.35 -5.40 -21.78
N GLU A 77 7.33 -5.45 -22.62
CA GLU A 77 7.38 -6.09 -23.92
C GLU A 77 7.72 -5.09 -25.02
N ALA A 78 8.92 -5.18 -25.60
CA ALA A 78 9.39 -4.25 -26.64
C ALA A 78 8.48 -4.22 -27.89
N GLY A 79 7.99 -5.38 -28.34
CA GLY A 79 7.09 -5.47 -29.50
C GLY A 79 5.77 -4.74 -29.27
N ARG A 80 5.13 -5.00 -28.12
CA ARG A 80 3.89 -4.33 -27.74
C ARG A 80 4.08 -2.82 -27.55
N ALA A 81 5.19 -2.40 -26.94
CA ALA A 81 5.48 -0.98 -26.75
C ALA A 81 5.61 -0.23 -28.09
N LEU A 82 6.24 -0.85 -29.10
CA LEU A 82 6.34 -0.29 -30.45
C LEU A 82 4.97 -0.23 -31.14
N GLU A 83 4.16 -1.30 -31.03
CA GLU A 83 2.79 -1.29 -31.52
C GLU A 83 1.99 -0.14 -30.89
N ASP A 84 2.05 0.00 -29.57
CA ASP A 84 1.35 1.05 -28.83
C ASP A 84 1.79 2.47 -29.20
N GLU A 85 3.08 2.70 -29.45
CA GLU A 85 3.62 3.98 -29.91
C GLU A 85 3.05 4.39 -31.28
N TYR A 86 2.98 3.43 -32.22
CA TYR A 86 2.52 3.68 -33.59
C TYR A 86 1.00 3.53 -33.77
N ARG A 87 0.22 3.13 -32.75
CA ARG A 87 -1.26 2.97 -32.83
C ARG A 87 -1.95 4.14 -33.50
N ILE A 88 -1.64 5.37 -33.05
CA ILE A 88 -2.25 6.60 -33.57
C ILE A 88 -1.82 6.85 -35.03
N ALA A 89 -0.53 6.66 -35.34
CA ALA A 89 -0.04 6.78 -36.72
C ALA A 89 -0.70 5.77 -37.67
N ASN A 90 -1.06 4.60 -37.14
CA ASN A 90 -1.76 3.53 -37.86
C ASN A 90 -3.30 3.70 -37.89
N GLY A 91 -3.83 4.82 -37.40
CA GLY A 91 -5.28 5.09 -37.41
C GLY A 91 -6.07 4.37 -36.32
N VAL A 92 -5.41 3.80 -35.31
CA VAL A 92 -6.04 3.04 -34.22
C VAL A 92 -6.13 3.90 -32.97
N ASN A 93 -7.32 3.96 -32.35
CA ASN A 93 -7.52 4.67 -31.08
C ASN A 93 -6.69 4.03 -29.95
N ALA A 94 -6.25 4.88 -29.01
CA ALA A 94 -5.49 4.52 -27.81
C ALA A 94 -6.18 5.07 -26.54
N PRO A 95 -7.38 4.58 -26.17
CA PRO A 95 -8.09 5.01 -24.96
C PRO A 95 -7.39 4.62 -23.65
N ASP A 96 -6.53 3.59 -23.73
CA ASP A 96 -5.74 3.02 -22.65
C ASP A 96 -4.34 3.63 -22.56
N ARG A 97 -3.98 4.59 -23.43
CA ARG A 97 -2.63 5.20 -23.44
C ARG A 97 -2.33 5.91 -22.14
N ARG A 98 -1.15 5.65 -21.58
CA ARG A 98 -0.64 6.27 -20.35
C ARG A 98 0.78 6.77 -20.56
N LEU A 99 1.12 7.90 -19.95
CA LEU A 99 2.46 8.50 -20.02
C LEU A 99 3.00 8.75 -18.62
N GLY A 100 4.33 8.67 -18.45
CA GLY A 100 4.96 9.07 -17.19
C GLY A 100 4.75 10.57 -16.93
N PRO A 101 4.53 11.01 -15.67
CA PRO A 101 4.49 12.42 -15.31
C PRO A 101 5.81 13.17 -15.58
N GLY A 102 6.91 12.47 -15.86
CA GLY A 102 8.22 13.03 -16.16
C GLY A 102 9.16 12.82 -14.98
N ILE A 103 8.93 13.55 -13.88
CA ILE A 103 9.74 13.44 -12.65
C ILE A 103 8.97 12.72 -11.54
N VAL A 104 9.62 11.76 -10.88
CA VAL A 104 9.10 11.10 -9.69
C VAL A 104 10.02 11.36 -8.50
N VAL A 105 9.47 11.92 -7.42
CA VAL A 105 10.16 12.10 -6.15
C VAL A 105 9.81 10.94 -5.22
N ILE A 106 10.81 10.25 -4.67
CA ILE A 106 10.61 9.11 -3.75
C ILE A 106 11.13 9.50 -2.37
N GLU A 107 10.24 9.42 -1.38
CA GLU A 107 10.52 9.64 0.03
C GLU A 107 10.40 8.31 0.78
N PRO A 108 11.45 7.46 0.77
CA PRO A 108 11.35 6.08 1.26
C PRO A 108 11.19 6.05 2.78
N CYS A 109 10.41 5.13 3.35
CA CYS A 109 10.29 4.99 4.80
C CYS A 109 11.49 4.25 5.42
N LEU A 110 11.59 4.27 6.76
CA LEU A 110 12.70 3.64 7.49
C LEU A 110 12.48 2.16 7.82
N HIS A 111 11.23 1.69 7.75
CA HIS A 111 10.90 0.27 7.86
C HIS A 111 11.26 -0.42 6.56
N THR A 112 12.01 -1.52 6.64
CA THR A 112 12.51 -2.27 5.47
C THR A 112 13.02 -1.33 4.37
N ALA A 113 14.01 -0.50 4.73
CA ALA A 113 14.44 0.64 3.93
C ALA A 113 14.97 0.24 2.54
N PHE A 114 15.47 -0.98 2.36
CA PHE A 114 15.88 -1.47 1.05
C PHE A 114 14.67 -1.66 0.14
N PHE A 115 13.66 -2.42 0.60
CA PHE A 115 12.43 -2.62 -0.17
C PHE A 115 11.70 -1.29 -0.42
N SER A 116 11.60 -0.45 0.60
CA SER A 116 10.92 0.85 0.56
C SER A 116 11.51 1.81 -0.49
N LEU A 117 12.81 1.70 -0.79
CA LEU A 117 13.45 2.46 -1.88
C LEU A 117 13.35 1.73 -3.23
N ILE A 118 13.70 0.45 -3.28
CA ILE A 118 13.85 -0.27 -4.56
C ILE A 118 12.50 -0.51 -5.24
N ALA A 119 11.45 -0.87 -4.49
CA ALA A 119 10.14 -1.15 -5.08
C ALA A 119 9.54 0.05 -5.87
N PRO A 120 9.43 1.26 -5.30
CA PRO A 120 8.95 2.42 -6.07
C PRO A 120 9.97 2.90 -7.11
N LEU A 121 11.27 2.74 -6.88
CA LEU A 121 12.31 3.11 -7.86
C LEU A 121 12.14 2.32 -9.16
N VAL A 122 11.99 0.99 -9.05
CA VAL A 122 11.74 0.10 -10.19
C VAL A 122 10.42 0.46 -10.88
N GLY A 123 9.35 0.71 -10.11
CA GLY A 123 8.06 1.16 -10.65
C GLY A 123 8.17 2.47 -11.44
N ALA A 124 8.94 3.43 -10.93
CA ALA A 124 9.18 4.72 -11.59
C ALA A 124 9.97 4.59 -12.90
N ILE A 125 11.02 3.75 -12.93
CA ILE A 125 11.79 3.44 -14.14
C ILE A 125 10.87 2.76 -15.17
N ALA A 126 10.08 1.75 -14.78
CA ALA A 126 9.15 1.07 -15.67
C ALA A 126 8.07 2.03 -16.23
N GLY A 127 7.63 2.99 -15.41
CA GLY A 127 6.74 4.08 -15.81
C GLY A 127 7.37 5.09 -16.79
N GLY A 128 8.68 5.03 -17.00
CA GLY A 128 9.42 5.90 -17.92
C GLY A 128 9.71 7.29 -17.36
N ASN A 129 9.97 7.36 -16.05
CA ASN A 129 10.22 8.61 -15.35
C ASN A 129 11.71 8.76 -15.00
N VAL A 130 12.13 10.01 -14.85
CA VAL A 130 13.37 10.35 -14.14
C VAL A 130 13.08 10.56 -12.65
N ILE A 131 14.07 10.30 -11.81
CA ILE A 131 13.84 10.03 -10.39
C ILE A 131 14.65 10.97 -9.50
N VAL A 132 14.00 11.47 -8.46
CA VAL A 132 14.66 12.18 -7.36
C VAL A 132 14.39 11.40 -6.09
N VAL A 133 15.44 10.93 -5.43
CA VAL A 133 15.30 10.21 -4.15
C VAL A 133 15.68 11.15 -3.02
N GLN A 134 14.72 11.39 -2.13
CA GLN A 134 14.93 12.16 -0.91
C GLN A 134 15.39 11.24 0.21
N MET A 135 16.68 11.29 0.54
CA MET A 135 17.26 10.55 1.65
C MET A 135 17.72 11.50 2.74
N GLU A 136 17.16 11.33 3.95
CA GLU A 136 17.63 12.03 5.14
C GLU A 136 19.09 11.69 5.45
N ASN A 137 19.82 12.67 5.99
CA ASN A 137 21.13 12.46 6.58
C ASN A 137 20.98 11.67 7.88
N SER A 138 20.99 10.34 7.75
CA SER A 138 20.95 9.41 8.85
C SER A 138 22.35 8.92 9.22
N THR A 139 22.54 8.48 10.47
CA THR A 139 23.75 7.76 10.91
C THR A 139 23.83 6.34 10.34
N ARG A 140 22.78 5.88 9.66
CA ARG A 140 22.70 4.59 8.97
C ARG A 140 23.61 4.55 7.75
N ARG A 141 24.24 3.40 7.49
CA ARG A 141 25.16 3.19 6.37
C ARG A 141 24.45 2.79 5.08
N LEU A 142 23.26 2.17 5.18
CA LEU A 142 22.48 1.67 4.05
C LEU A 142 22.12 2.76 3.05
N PRO A 143 21.59 3.94 3.44
CA PRO A 143 21.29 5.02 2.50
C PRO A 143 22.50 5.45 1.67
N THR A 144 23.67 5.56 2.32
CA THR A 144 24.92 5.96 1.67
C THR A 144 25.41 4.90 0.69
N LEU A 145 25.36 3.62 1.08
CA LEU A 145 25.72 2.51 0.21
C LEU A 145 24.81 2.44 -1.02
N LEU A 146 23.49 2.50 -0.82
CA LEU A 146 22.52 2.45 -1.92
C LEU A 146 22.68 3.64 -2.86
N LYS A 147 22.90 4.85 -2.34
CA LYS A 147 23.22 6.02 -3.16
C LYS A 147 24.43 5.76 -4.05
N SER A 148 25.51 5.19 -3.51
CA SER A 148 26.72 4.88 -4.28
C SER A 148 26.46 3.87 -5.38
N ILE A 149 25.78 2.76 -5.05
CA ILE A 149 25.49 1.67 -6.00
C ILE A 149 24.59 2.19 -7.12
N ILE A 150 23.46 2.81 -6.76
CA ILE A 150 22.45 3.25 -7.73
C ILE A 150 22.99 4.39 -8.60
N SER A 151 23.70 5.37 -8.05
CA SER A 151 24.32 6.45 -8.86
C SER A 151 25.39 5.95 -9.82
N THR A 152 26.02 4.80 -9.55
CA THR A 152 27.03 4.22 -10.45
C THR A 152 26.38 3.34 -11.51
N ALA A 153 25.28 2.69 -11.18
CA ALA A 153 24.57 1.77 -12.06
C ALA A 153 23.69 2.48 -13.10
N LEU A 154 22.93 3.49 -12.65
CA LEU A 154 21.96 4.20 -13.49
C LEU A 154 22.61 5.37 -14.23
N ASP A 155 21.92 5.83 -15.27
CA ASP A 155 22.26 7.05 -15.99
C ASP A 155 22.29 8.25 -15.03
N HIS A 156 23.43 8.96 -15.01
CA HIS A 156 23.69 10.01 -14.02
C HIS A 156 22.74 11.21 -14.14
N ASP A 157 22.11 11.38 -15.30
CA ASP A 157 21.12 12.44 -15.51
C ASP A 157 19.69 12.01 -15.18
N SER A 158 19.42 10.71 -15.04
CA SER A 158 18.06 10.21 -14.76
C SER A 158 17.78 10.04 -13.28
N ILE A 159 18.80 10.11 -12.43
CA ILE A 159 18.64 10.01 -10.98
C ILE A 159 19.41 11.08 -10.20
N ALA A 160 18.72 11.72 -9.26
CA ALA A 160 19.32 12.61 -8.28
C ALA A 160 19.00 12.16 -6.85
N PHE A 161 19.98 12.33 -5.95
CA PHE A 161 19.81 12.10 -4.52
C PHE A 161 19.91 13.44 -3.78
N VAL A 162 18.87 13.75 -3.02
CA VAL A 162 18.70 15.02 -2.29
C VAL A 162 18.41 14.74 -0.82
N THR A 163 18.76 15.69 0.04
CA THR A 163 18.49 15.60 1.48
C THR A 163 17.32 16.46 1.91
N GLU A 164 17.15 17.61 1.27
CA GLU A 164 16.09 18.56 1.57
C GLU A 164 14.87 18.33 0.66
N PRO A 165 13.66 18.69 1.12
CA PRO A 165 12.46 18.67 0.30
C PRO A 165 12.65 19.50 -0.97
N VAL A 166 12.36 18.90 -2.12
CA VAL A 166 12.52 19.57 -3.41
C VAL A 166 11.22 20.28 -3.78
N ARG A 167 11.35 21.55 -4.16
CA ARG A 167 10.27 22.29 -4.82
C ARG A 167 10.54 22.28 -6.32
N LEU A 168 9.65 21.66 -7.07
CA LEU A 168 9.70 21.57 -8.53
C LEU A 168 8.56 22.39 -9.13
N ASP A 169 8.89 23.24 -10.09
CA ASP A 169 7.91 24.04 -10.84
C ASP A 169 7.32 23.26 -12.03
N THR A 170 7.86 22.08 -12.31
CA THR A 170 7.41 21.17 -13.38
C THR A 170 6.45 20.11 -12.82
N PRO A 171 5.55 19.53 -13.66
CA PRO A 171 4.76 18.37 -13.27
C PRO A 171 5.66 17.25 -12.73
N HIS A 172 5.30 16.73 -11.56
CA HIS A 172 6.03 15.66 -10.91
C HIS A 172 5.07 14.86 -10.02
N LEU A 173 5.43 13.62 -9.72
CA LEU A 173 4.72 12.74 -8.81
C LEU A 173 5.55 12.52 -7.56
N VAL A 174 4.96 12.65 -6.38
CA VAL A 174 5.66 12.39 -5.10
C VAL A 174 5.14 11.09 -4.49
N ILE A 175 6.04 10.16 -4.22
CA ILE A 175 5.78 8.95 -3.43
C ILE A 175 6.20 9.22 -1.99
N ALA A 176 5.23 9.65 -1.19
CA ALA A 176 5.43 9.98 0.22
C ALA A 176 5.18 8.76 1.09
N GLN A 177 6.25 8.08 1.53
CA GLN A 177 6.13 6.93 2.43
C GLN A 177 6.32 7.31 3.91
N ARG A 178 6.63 8.58 4.17
CA ARG A 178 6.76 9.16 5.49
C ARG A 178 5.57 10.09 5.68
N GLY A 179 4.62 9.70 6.51
CA GLY A 179 3.43 10.53 6.67
C GLY A 179 2.34 9.89 7.50
N THR A 180 1.36 10.74 7.79
CA THR A 180 0.15 10.39 8.51
C THR A 180 -1.03 10.21 7.56
N VAL A 181 -2.08 9.53 8.00
CA VAL A 181 -3.35 9.51 7.24
C VAL A 181 -3.90 10.91 6.99
N ASN A 182 -3.71 11.85 7.92
CA ASN A 182 -4.12 13.25 7.73
C ASN A 182 -3.36 13.91 6.58
N THR A 183 -2.06 13.64 6.47
CA THR A 183 -1.28 14.11 5.32
C THR A 183 -1.77 13.45 4.04
N ALA A 184 -2.08 12.15 4.06
CA ALA A 184 -2.60 11.44 2.88
C ALA A 184 -3.94 12.00 2.38
N LEU A 185 -4.86 12.34 3.30
CA LEU A 185 -6.17 12.94 2.98
C LEU A 185 -6.06 14.37 2.44
N SER A 186 -5.03 15.11 2.86
CA SER A 186 -4.82 16.52 2.48
C SER A 186 -3.82 16.66 1.34
N CYS A 187 -3.26 15.56 0.85
CA CYS A 187 -2.21 15.56 -0.16
C CYS A 187 -2.78 15.99 -1.53
N PRO A 188 -2.01 16.78 -2.30
CA PRO A 188 -2.37 17.09 -3.68
C PRO A 188 -2.53 15.81 -4.54
N SER A 189 -3.27 15.89 -5.65
CA SER A 189 -3.50 14.75 -6.56
C SER A 189 -2.23 14.14 -7.17
N HIS A 190 -1.11 14.86 -7.12
CA HIS A 190 0.22 14.42 -7.57
C HIS A 190 1.07 13.85 -6.43
N HIS A 191 0.50 13.59 -5.25
CA HIS A 191 1.13 12.91 -4.13
C HIS A 191 0.45 11.56 -3.90
N ILE A 192 1.23 10.49 -3.97
CA ILE A 192 0.83 9.15 -3.55
C ILE A 192 1.38 8.94 -2.14
N ALA A 193 0.50 9.08 -1.16
CA ALA A 193 0.86 8.92 0.25
C ALA A 193 0.68 7.46 0.69
N SER A 194 1.64 6.96 1.45
CA SER A 194 1.61 5.64 2.11
C SER A 194 1.64 5.86 3.62
N PRO A 195 0.47 5.99 4.30
CA PRO A 195 0.39 6.46 5.68
C PRO A 195 0.86 5.39 6.68
N SER A 196 2.15 5.43 7.00
CA SER A 196 2.80 4.43 7.88
C SER A 196 2.32 4.43 9.33
N ASP A 197 1.67 5.51 9.78
CA ASP A 197 1.15 5.68 11.14
C ASP A 197 -0.26 5.12 11.34
N SER A 198 -0.88 4.63 10.27
CA SER A 198 -2.23 4.10 10.33
C SER A 198 -2.24 2.71 10.96
N ARG A 199 -3.32 2.41 11.69
CA ARG A 199 -3.41 1.17 12.48
C ARG A 199 -3.84 -0.01 11.62
N ALA A 200 -3.36 -1.19 11.97
CA ALA A 200 -3.94 -2.46 11.53
C ALA A 200 -4.65 -3.14 12.70
N VAL A 201 -5.83 -3.71 12.45
CA VAL A 201 -6.70 -4.27 13.49
C VAL A 201 -6.94 -5.74 13.21
N ALA A 202 -7.06 -6.52 14.28
CA ALA A 202 -7.48 -7.91 14.18
C ALA A 202 -8.72 -8.16 15.03
N ILE A 203 -9.62 -9.01 14.53
CA ILE A 203 -10.79 -9.49 15.26
C ILE A 203 -10.75 -11.01 15.28
N VAL A 204 -10.93 -11.59 16.46
CA VAL A 204 -11.00 -13.04 16.68
C VAL A 204 -12.38 -13.39 17.22
N ASP A 205 -13.16 -14.08 16.39
CA ASP A 205 -14.49 -14.56 16.73
C ASP A 205 -14.45 -15.89 17.50
N ARG A 206 -15.58 -16.29 18.08
CA ARG A 206 -15.73 -17.51 18.89
C ARG A 206 -15.43 -18.81 18.13
N ASP A 207 -15.63 -18.80 16.81
CA ASP A 207 -15.49 -19.96 15.93
C ASP A 207 -14.12 -20.01 15.23
N ALA A 208 -13.19 -19.14 15.64
CA ALA A 208 -11.84 -19.08 15.08
C ALA A 208 -10.97 -20.25 15.57
N ASP A 209 -10.02 -20.66 14.73
CA ASP A 209 -8.89 -21.50 15.18
C ASP A 209 -7.93 -20.63 16.00
N PHE A 210 -8.00 -20.75 17.33
CA PHE A 210 -7.20 -19.94 18.25
C PHE A 210 -5.71 -20.19 18.14
N ASP A 211 -5.29 -21.42 17.80
CA ASP A 211 -3.87 -21.75 17.70
C ASP A 211 -3.27 -21.18 16.41
N ALA A 212 -3.98 -21.33 15.29
CA ALA A 212 -3.60 -20.70 14.03
C ALA A 212 -3.65 -19.17 14.11
N ALA A 213 -4.68 -18.61 14.74
CA ALA A 213 -4.82 -17.16 14.94
C ALA A 213 -3.69 -16.61 15.82
N ALA A 214 -3.42 -17.25 16.97
CA ALA A 214 -2.34 -16.83 17.87
C ALA A 214 -0.97 -16.88 17.18
N LEU A 215 -0.68 -17.96 16.43
CA LEU A 215 0.56 -18.09 15.68
C LEU A 215 0.72 -16.99 14.63
N THR A 216 -0.34 -16.74 13.86
CA THR A 216 -0.34 -15.73 12.79
C THR A 216 -0.18 -14.32 13.35
N LEU A 217 -0.95 -13.98 14.39
CA LEU A 217 -0.89 -12.66 15.06
C LEU A 217 0.47 -12.39 15.69
N ALA A 218 1.02 -13.37 16.44
CA ALA A 218 2.32 -13.24 17.07
C ALA A 218 3.43 -13.11 16.03
N ASN A 219 3.42 -13.94 14.98
CA ASN A 219 4.41 -13.83 13.90
C ASN A 219 4.34 -12.48 13.19
N ALA A 220 3.14 -11.99 12.89
CA ALA A 220 2.98 -10.71 12.23
C ALA A 220 3.42 -9.52 13.09
N ARG A 221 3.07 -9.53 14.40
CA ARG A 221 3.43 -8.45 15.33
C ARG A 221 4.91 -8.43 15.70
N PHE A 222 5.54 -9.59 15.81
CA PHE A 222 6.93 -9.69 16.28
C PHE A 222 7.95 -9.73 15.14
N ALA A 223 7.51 -9.93 13.89
CA ALA A 223 8.37 -9.79 12.72
C ALA A 223 8.89 -8.34 12.59
N HIS A 224 10.13 -8.21 12.09
CA HIS A 224 10.81 -6.93 11.86
C HIS A 224 10.79 -5.98 13.08
N GLY A 225 10.78 -6.56 14.30
CA GLY A 225 10.74 -5.80 15.55
C GLY A 225 9.43 -5.06 15.78
N GLY A 226 8.33 -5.49 15.16
CA GLY A 226 7.01 -4.86 15.30
C GLY A 226 6.88 -3.50 14.64
N ARG A 227 7.81 -3.14 13.75
CA ARG A 227 7.81 -1.84 13.05
C ARG A 227 7.02 -1.84 11.75
N SER A 228 6.51 -3.00 11.34
CA SER A 228 5.73 -3.10 10.11
C SER A 228 4.46 -2.26 10.19
N PRO A 229 4.16 -1.41 9.18
CA PRO A 229 2.89 -0.69 9.11
C PRO A 229 1.67 -1.61 9.16
N HIS A 230 1.79 -2.81 8.61
CA HIS A 230 0.71 -3.79 8.54
C HIS A 230 0.66 -4.75 9.73
N ALA A 231 1.59 -4.68 10.68
CA ALA A 231 1.51 -5.50 11.89
C ALA A 231 0.25 -5.14 12.70
N PRO A 232 -0.52 -6.14 13.21
CA PRO A 232 -1.72 -5.87 13.99
C PRO A 232 -1.35 -5.07 15.25
N ASP A 233 -1.97 -3.91 15.44
CA ASP A 233 -1.74 -3.03 16.59
C ASP A 233 -2.63 -3.41 17.77
N ILE A 234 -3.87 -3.81 17.47
CA ILE A 234 -4.86 -4.25 18.45
C ILE A 234 -5.62 -5.48 17.95
N VAL A 235 -5.82 -6.43 18.87
CA VAL A 235 -6.61 -7.64 18.68
C VAL A 235 -7.87 -7.53 19.54
N LEU A 236 -9.02 -7.42 18.89
CA LEU A 236 -10.32 -7.53 19.54
C LEU A 236 -10.73 -9.01 19.53
N VAL A 237 -11.05 -9.56 20.69
CA VAL A 237 -11.44 -10.96 20.83
C VAL A 237 -12.77 -11.06 21.55
N ASN A 238 -13.64 -11.95 21.10
CA ASN A 238 -14.89 -12.21 21.81
C ASN A 238 -14.61 -12.63 23.26
N GLU A 239 -15.31 -12.02 24.22
CA GLU A 239 -15.08 -12.21 25.65
C GLU A 239 -15.13 -13.67 26.11
N PHE A 240 -15.97 -14.51 25.49
CA PHE A 240 -16.11 -15.93 25.84
C PHE A 240 -14.87 -16.77 25.51
N VAL A 241 -14.01 -16.30 24.61
CA VAL A 241 -12.86 -17.06 24.09
C VAL A 241 -11.52 -16.36 24.31
N LYS A 242 -11.55 -15.18 24.96
CA LYS A 242 -10.35 -14.38 25.25
C LYS A 242 -9.28 -15.16 25.99
N ASP A 243 -9.65 -15.87 27.04
CA ASP A 243 -8.68 -16.62 27.85
C ASP A 243 -8.00 -17.74 27.05
N ARG A 244 -8.74 -18.39 26.14
CA ARG A 244 -8.19 -19.41 25.24
C ARG A 244 -7.18 -18.80 24.26
N LEU A 245 -7.51 -17.65 23.68
CA LEU A 245 -6.59 -16.92 22.80
C LEU A 245 -5.34 -16.45 23.55
N LEU A 246 -5.48 -15.90 24.75
CA LEU A 246 -4.34 -15.46 25.57
C LEU A 246 -3.42 -16.63 25.90
N GLN A 247 -3.95 -17.79 26.29
CA GLN A 247 -3.16 -18.99 26.52
C GLN A 247 -2.41 -19.42 25.25
N ALA A 248 -3.07 -19.43 24.09
CA ALA A 248 -2.43 -19.75 22.82
C ALA A 248 -1.31 -18.75 22.46
N LEU A 249 -1.54 -17.45 22.66
CA LEU A 249 -0.55 -16.39 22.44
C LEU A 249 0.67 -16.53 23.36
N VAL A 250 0.47 -16.89 24.63
CA VAL A 250 1.59 -17.13 25.56
C VAL A 250 2.43 -18.33 25.11
N ARG A 251 1.79 -19.43 24.67
CA ARG A 251 2.51 -20.61 24.15
C ARG A 251 3.41 -20.25 22.96
N VAL A 252 2.90 -19.42 22.03
CA VAL A 252 3.66 -18.98 20.86
C VAL A 252 4.73 -17.93 21.24
N GLY A 253 4.38 -16.97 22.10
CA GLY A 253 5.24 -15.86 22.49
C GLY A 253 6.52 -16.29 23.18
N ILE A 254 6.49 -17.39 23.95
CA ILE A 254 7.70 -17.98 24.56
C ILE A 254 8.69 -18.47 23.50
N GLY A 255 8.23 -18.99 22.36
CA GLY A 255 9.10 -19.41 21.26
C GLY A 255 9.65 -18.27 20.39
N ALA A 256 9.01 -17.09 20.43
CA ALA A 256 9.43 -15.90 19.67
C ALA A 256 10.53 -15.09 20.37
N ALA A 257 10.81 -15.37 21.66
CA ALA A 257 11.77 -14.63 22.51
C ALA A 257 13.24 -14.74 22.06
N GLU A 258 13.58 -15.67 21.16
CA GLU A 258 14.93 -15.82 20.60
C GLU A 258 15.26 -14.80 19.49
N ARG A 259 14.30 -13.94 19.09
CA ARG A 259 14.50 -12.97 18.01
C ARG A 259 15.08 -11.64 18.55
N PRO A 260 16.31 -11.25 18.16
CA PRO A 260 16.88 -9.97 18.55
C PRO A 260 16.26 -8.89 17.64
N SER A 261 15.48 -7.95 18.18
CA SER A 261 14.99 -6.86 17.32
C SER A 261 14.60 -5.54 17.99
N ALA A 262 14.18 -5.54 19.25
CA ALA A 262 13.87 -4.31 19.97
C ALA A 262 14.98 -3.93 20.94
N THR A 263 15.31 -2.63 21.00
CA THR A 263 15.99 -2.07 22.16
C THR A 263 15.07 -2.19 23.36
N LYS A 264 15.45 -2.97 24.37
CA LYS A 264 14.69 -3.22 25.62
C LYS A 264 14.04 -1.95 26.21
N LYS A 265 14.74 -0.81 26.14
CA LYS A 265 14.25 0.51 26.56
C LYS A 265 12.96 0.98 25.84
N GLY A 266 12.84 0.74 24.53
CA GLY A 266 11.67 1.14 23.74
C GLY A 266 10.43 0.32 24.11
N LEU A 267 10.62 -1.00 24.25
CA LEU A 267 9.60 -1.94 24.71
C LEU A 267 9.07 -1.53 26.09
N ASP A 268 9.96 -1.37 27.08
CA ASP A 268 9.59 -1.03 28.45
C ASP A 268 8.84 0.30 28.53
N SER A 269 9.25 1.29 27.73
CA SER A 269 8.57 2.59 27.68
C SER A 269 7.14 2.49 27.14
N THR A 270 6.92 1.66 26.12
CA THR A 270 5.61 1.45 25.50
C THR A 270 4.69 0.68 26.44
N VAL A 271 5.18 -0.39 27.06
CA VAL A 271 4.44 -1.16 28.07
C VAL A 271 4.01 -0.23 29.21
N THR A 272 4.95 0.55 29.76
CA THR A 272 4.63 1.45 30.87
C THR A 272 3.65 2.54 30.47
N SER A 273 3.76 3.07 29.24
CA SER A 273 2.80 4.04 28.70
C SER A 273 1.38 3.45 28.65
N LEU A 274 1.23 2.25 28.10
CA LEU A 274 -0.07 1.56 28.00
C LEU A 274 -0.66 1.17 29.36
N GLN A 275 0.18 0.79 30.33
CA GLN A 275 -0.24 0.55 31.70
C GLN A 275 -0.82 1.81 32.34
N ARG A 276 -0.12 2.96 32.23
CA ARG A 276 -0.56 4.23 32.84
C ARG A 276 -1.80 4.82 32.17
N SER A 277 -1.84 4.78 30.84
CA SER A 277 -2.88 5.48 30.05
C SER A 277 -4.15 4.64 29.86
N HIS A 278 -4.03 3.32 29.79
CA HIS A 278 -5.14 2.43 29.43
C HIS A 278 -5.36 1.28 30.44
N GLY A 279 -4.63 1.25 31.56
CA GLY A 279 -4.77 0.21 32.58
C GLY A 279 -4.39 -1.18 32.09
N ALA A 280 -3.47 -1.28 31.12
CA ALA A 280 -3.07 -2.55 30.52
C ALA A 280 -2.47 -3.51 31.56
N ARG A 281 -2.87 -4.78 31.53
CA ARG A 281 -2.27 -5.87 32.32
C ARG A 281 -1.25 -6.62 31.46
N ILE A 282 -0.07 -6.88 32.01
CA ILE A 282 0.93 -7.71 31.34
C ILE A 282 0.50 -9.18 31.44
N VAL A 283 0.34 -9.84 30.29
CA VAL A 283 0.05 -11.28 30.22
C VAL A 283 1.33 -12.07 30.09
N ALA A 284 2.22 -11.63 29.20
CA ALA A 284 3.57 -12.16 29.04
C ALA A 284 4.50 -11.05 28.59
N GLN A 285 5.74 -11.07 29.07
CA GLN A 285 6.79 -10.14 28.67
C GLN A 285 8.11 -10.91 28.61
N GLY A 286 8.71 -10.92 27.42
CA GLY A 286 10.09 -11.37 27.21
C GLY A 286 11.04 -10.18 27.14
N ASP A 287 12.30 -10.45 26.82
CA ASP A 287 13.32 -9.39 26.65
C ASP A 287 13.06 -8.49 25.43
N SER A 288 12.39 -9.02 24.41
CA SER A 288 12.17 -8.37 23.12
C SER A 288 10.71 -8.29 22.68
N THR A 289 9.76 -8.84 23.44
CA THR A 289 8.33 -8.88 23.07
C THR A 289 7.44 -8.74 24.30
N ALA A 290 6.21 -8.24 24.12
CA ALA A 290 5.21 -8.21 25.18
C ALA A 290 3.80 -8.46 24.65
N ILE A 291 2.97 -9.11 25.47
CA ILE A 291 1.54 -9.30 25.26
C ILE A 291 0.81 -8.63 26.41
N LEU A 292 -0.06 -7.68 26.07
CA LEU A 292 -0.83 -6.89 27.01
C LEU A 292 -2.32 -7.14 26.85
N ASP A 293 -3.02 -7.19 27.97
CA ASP A 293 -4.46 -7.32 28.05
C ASP A 293 -5.10 -6.01 28.54
N LEU A 294 -6.01 -5.45 27.75
CA LEU A 294 -6.75 -4.25 28.08
C LEU A 294 -8.11 -4.56 28.76
N PRO A 295 -8.46 -3.87 29.86
CA PRO A 295 -9.65 -4.16 30.65
C PRO A 295 -10.97 -3.82 29.93
N ALA A 296 -12.00 -4.65 30.16
CA ALA A 296 -13.38 -4.55 29.63
C ALA A 296 -14.07 -3.20 29.82
N GLY A 297 -13.88 -2.56 30.97
CA GLY A 297 -14.44 -1.24 31.30
C GLY A 297 -13.43 -0.10 31.25
N GLY A 298 -12.30 -0.28 30.55
CA GLY A 298 -11.20 0.70 30.50
C GLY A 298 -11.45 1.90 29.58
N ALA A 299 -10.45 2.80 29.56
CA ALA A 299 -10.39 3.94 28.65
C ALA A 299 -10.57 3.56 27.17
N ALA A 300 -10.82 4.56 26.31
CA ALA A 300 -10.94 4.40 24.86
C ALA A 300 -9.76 3.60 24.26
N LEU A 301 -9.97 2.95 23.13
CA LEU A 301 -8.90 2.17 22.48
C LEU A 301 -7.68 3.06 22.17
N PRO A 302 -6.44 2.55 22.34
CA PRO A 302 -5.24 3.32 21.99
C PRO A 302 -5.29 3.79 20.54
N THR A 303 -5.35 5.11 20.32
CA THR A 303 -5.48 5.71 18.98
C THR A 303 -4.17 5.77 18.23
N ALA A 304 -3.05 5.86 18.96
CA ALA A 304 -1.71 5.87 18.38
C ALA A 304 -1.29 4.48 17.90
N LYS A 305 -0.52 4.43 16.80
CA LYS A 305 0.12 3.21 16.31
C LYS A 305 1.15 2.69 17.30
N VAL A 306 1.18 1.38 17.48
CA VAL A 306 2.21 0.72 18.29
C VAL A 306 3.38 0.44 17.35
N GLY A 307 4.56 1.01 17.64
CA GLY A 307 5.78 0.82 16.81
C GLY A 307 6.75 -0.24 17.36
N GLU A 308 6.51 -0.72 18.57
CA GLU A 308 7.34 -1.71 19.28
C GLU A 308 6.68 -3.10 19.21
N PRO A 309 7.39 -4.21 19.46
CA PRO A 309 6.84 -5.57 19.38
C PRO A 309 5.94 -5.90 20.59
N VAL A 310 4.85 -5.14 20.74
CA VAL A 310 3.82 -5.27 21.76
C VAL A 310 2.51 -5.65 21.07
N LEU A 311 1.92 -6.78 21.47
CA LEU A 311 0.60 -7.18 21.02
C LEU A 311 -0.44 -6.81 22.09
N VAL A 312 -1.44 -6.02 21.71
CA VAL A 312 -2.49 -5.57 22.62
C VAL A 312 -3.78 -6.33 22.34
N VAL A 313 -4.34 -6.97 23.37
CA VAL A 313 -5.57 -7.77 23.29
C VAL A 313 -6.68 -7.11 24.11
N ARG A 314 -7.90 -7.08 23.57
CA ARG A 314 -9.07 -6.45 24.19
C ARG A 314 -10.30 -7.32 23.98
N SER A 315 -11.11 -7.51 25.02
CA SER A 315 -12.40 -8.19 24.90
C SER A 315 -13.47 -7.31 24.24
N VAL A 316 -14.31 -7.94 23.42
CA VAL A 316 -15.57 -7.41 22.88
C VAL A 316 -16.73 -8.35 23.19
N THR A 317 -17.93 -7.82 23.37
CA THR A 317 -19.13 -8.61 23.72
C THR A 317 -19.77 -9.23 22.48
N SER A 318 -19.71 -8.54 21.34
CA SER A 318 -20.21 -8.99 20.04
C SER A 318 -19.36 -8.46 18.90
N LEU A 319 -19.65 -8.93 17.67
CA LEU A 319 -19.04 -8.37 16.46
C LEU A 319 -19.45 -6.90 16.26
N ASP A 320 -20.68 -6.55 16.62
CA ASP A 320 -21.17 -5.17 16.55
C ASP A 320 -20.45 -4.27 17.56
N ASP A 321 -20.22 -4.74 18.78
CA ASP A 321 -19.39 -4.02 19.77
C ASP A 321 -17.96 -3.80 19.25
N ALA A 322 -17.41 -4.76 18.49
CA ALA A 322 -16.13 -4.57 17.82
C ALA A 322 -16.19 -3.49 16.74
N ILE A 323 -17.21 -3.52 15.87
CA ILE A 323 -17.44 -2.52 14.82
C ILE A 323 -17.59 -1.14 15.46
N ASP A 324 -18.49 -0.98 16.43
CA ASP A 324 -18.77 0.28 17.10
C ASP A 324 -17.53 0.87 17.78
N LYS A 325 -16.73 0.04 18.45
CA LYS A 325 -15.48 0.51 19.07
C LYS A 325 -14.48 0.99 18.03
N LEU A 326 -14.37 0.31 16.89
CA LEU A 326 -13.42 0.67 15.84
C LEU A 326 -13.88 1.91 15.06
N THR A 327 -15.18 2.07 14.83
CA THR A 327 -15.76 3.21 14.10
C THR A 327 -15.92 4.46 14.98
N THR A 328 -16.21 4.31 16.27
CA THR A 328 -16.41 5.44 17.20
C THR A 328 -15.10 5.96 17.79
N SER A 329 -14.12 5.08 18.06
CA SER A 329 -12.85 5.47 18.70
C SER A 329 -11.82 6.01 17.72
N SER A 330 -12.08 5.89 16.42
CA SER A 330 -11.23 6.41 15.36
C SER A 330 -11.90 7.67 14.85
N GLY A 331 -11.12 8.73 14.62
CA GLY A 331 -11.59 9.83 13.76
C GLY A 331 -11.92 9.32 12.34
N PRO A 332 -12.00 10.18 11.32
CA PRO A 332 -12.40 9.81 9.96
C PRO A 332 -11.37 8.93 9.20
N PHE A 333 -10.86 7.84 9.80
CA PHE A 333 -9.66 7.12 9.35
C PHE A 333 -9.90 5.65 9.01
N LEU A 334 -9.43 5.33 7.82
CA LEU A 334 -9.28 3.99 7.26
C LEU A 334 -8.16 3.23 7.99
N TYR A 335 -8.42 2.02 8.47
CA TYR A 335 -7.37 1.09 8.91
C TYR A 335 -6.52 0.63 7.73
N LEU A 336 -5.22 0.44 7.89
CA LEU A 336 -4.38 -0.10 6.81
C LEU A 336 -4.78 -1.53 6.45
N ALA A 337 -5.10 -2.33 7.46
CA ALA A 337 -5.52 -3.71 7.28
C ALA A 337 -6.51 -4.14 8.38
N GLY A 338 -7.52 -4.91 7.98
CA GLY A 338 -8.40 -5.65 8.87
C GLY A 338 -8.09 -7.15 8.78
N TYR A 339 -7.81 -7.79 9.91
CA TYR A 339 -7.54 -9.22 9.99
C TYR A 339 -8.66 -9.92 10.76
N PHE A 340 -9.45 -10.74 10.07
CA PHE A 340 -10.65 -11.33 10.66
C PHE A 340 -10.50 -12.84 10.78
N PHE A 341 -10.43 -13.33 12.01
CA PHE A 341 -10.32 -14.75 12.32
C PHE A 341 -11.68 -15.29 12.76
N GLY A 342 -12.20 -16.29 12.05
CA GLY A 342 -13.53 -16.87 12.23
C GLY A 342 -14.04 -17.56 10.97
N THR A 343 -15.36 -17.63 10.80
CA THR A 343 -15.95 -18.20 9.57
C THR A 343 -15.83 -17.24 8.38
N PRO A 344 -15.88 -17.72 7.13
CA PRO A 344 -15.97 -16.84 5.96
C PRO A 344 -17.15 -15.87 6.01
N ALA A 345 -18.28 -16.26 6.63
CA ALA A 345 -19.43 -15.40 6.84
C ALA A 345 -19.12 -14.25 7.82
N THR A 346 -18.42 -14.55 8.92
CA THR A 346 -17.91 -13.53 9.85
C THR A 346 -16.95 -12.57 9.13
N GLY A 347 -16.02 -13.11 8.32
CA GLY A 347 -15.06 -12.32 7.55
C GLY A 347 -15.74 -11.39 6.54
N LYS A 348 -16.73 -11.90 5.79
CA LYS A 348 -17.58 -11.10 4.90
C LYS A 348 -18.20 -9.94 5.68
N TYR A 349 -18.86 -10.24 6.81
CA TYR A 349 -19.52 -9.21 7.61
C TYR A 349 -18.53 -8.13 8.03
N LEU A 350 -17.47 -8.49 8.75
CA LEU A 350 -16.52 -7.53 9.29
C LEU A 350 -15.86 -6.66 8.20
N SER A 351 -15.55 -7.26 7.03
CA SER A 351 -14.95 -6.53 5.89
C SER A 351 -15.86 -5.46 5.28
N GLN A 352 -17.18 -5.56 5.46
CA GLN A 352 -18.13 -4.59 4.95
C GLN A 352 -18.31 -3.39 5.89
N PHE A 353 -18.14 -3.58 7.20
CA PHE A 353 -18.47 -2.58 8.21
C PHE A 353 -17.25 -1.95 8.88
N ILE A 354 -16.08 -2.58 8.78
CA ILE A 354 -14.84 -2.01 9.29
C ILE A 354 -14.12 -1.31 8.13
N PRO A 355 -13.94 0.01 8.19
CA PRO A 355 -13.29 0.77 7.12
C PRO A 355 -11.79 0.46 7.12
N SER A 356 -11.39 -0.54 6.33
CA SER A 356 -10.01 -0.94 6.14
C SER A 356 -9.64 -0.87 4.66
N GLN A 357 -8.37 -0.54 4.36
CA GLN A 357 -7.87 -0.48 2.99
C GLN A 357 -7.83 -1.87 2.35
N VAL A 358 -7.52 -2.88 3.17
CA VAL A 358 -7.56 -4.29 2.78
C VAL A 358 -8.01 -5.14 3.97
N SER A 359 -8.74 -6.21 3.70
CA SER A 359 -9.19 -7.18 4.69
C SER A 359 -8.68 -8.57 4.35
N PHE A 360 -8.16 -9.30 5.34
CA PHE A 360 -7.75 -10.69 5.20
C PHE A 360 -8.50 -11.57 6.20
N ILE A 361 -8.98 -12.72 5.73
CA ILE A 361 -9.77 -13.65 6.53
C ILE A 361 -8.90 -14.85 6.89
N ASN A 362 -8.73 -15.12 8.19
CA ASN A 362 -7.96 -16.24 8.76
C ASN A 362 -6.46 -16.28 8.44
N HIS A 363 -5.87 -15.22 7.88
CA HIS A 363 -4.44 -15.16 7.58
C HIS A 363 -3.89 -13.74 7.55
N ILE A 364 -2.56 -13.62 7.63
CA ILE A 364 -1.81 -12.38 7.39
C ILE A 364 -0.67 -12.74 6.43
N PRO A 365 -0.67 -12.27 5.18
CA PRO A 365 0.41 -12.58 4.25
C PRO A 365 1.75 -12.04 4.77
N PRO A 366 2.82 -12.85 4.85
CA PRO A 366 4.12 -12.35 5.34
C PRO A 366 4.72 -11.25 4.46
N GLU A 367 4.44 -11.27 3.16
CA GLU A 367 4.90 -10.29 2.18
C GLU A 367 4.39 -8.87 2.45
N ILE A 368 3.18 -8.71 3.01
CA ILE A 368 2.67 -7.37 3.31
C ILE A 368 3.37 -6.75 4.52
N LEU A 369 4.06 -7.55 5.34
CA LEU A 369 4.82 -7.06 6.49
C LEU A 369 6.13 -6.39 6.07
N VAL A 370 6.60 -6.66 4.84
CA VAL A 370 7.77 -6.05 4.22
C VAL A 370 7.34 -4.86 3.35
N GLY A 371 7.99 -3.73 3.56
CA GLY A 371 7.75 -2.50 2.81
C GLY A 371 6.86 -1.49 3.51
N PRO A 372 6.66 -0.33 2.88
CA PRO A 372 5.82 0.74 3.42
C PRO A 372 4.35 0.32 3.41
N ALA A 373 3.52 1.16 4.04
CA ALA A 373 2.06 1.04 3.92
C ALA A 373 1.62 1.03 2.45
N PHE A 374 0.47 0.42 2.15
CA PHE A 374 -0.10 0.52 0.80
C PHE A 374 -0.37 1.99 0.42
N PRO A 375 -0.18 2.35 -0.86
CA PRO A 375 -0.60 3.64 -1.40
C PRO A 375 -2.08 3.92 -1.12
N TYR A 376 -2.37 5.00 -0.39
CA TYR A 376 -3.74 5.37 -0.03
C TYR A 376 -4.55 5.76 -1.28
N GLY A 377 -5.81 5.33 -1.37
CA GLY A 377 -6.69 5.65 -2.49
C GLY A 377 -6.42 4.84 -3.77
N HIS A 378 -5.52 3.86 -3.73
CA HIS A 378 -5.21 2.99 -4.86
C HIS A 378 -5.55 1.52 -4.59
N ALA A 379 -5.71 0.74 -5.66
CA ALA A 379 -5.95 -0.69 -5.56
C ALA A 379 -4.80 -1.39 -4.82
N VAL A 380 -5.14 -2.30 -3.93
CA VAL A 380 -4.19 -3.07 -3.13
C VAL A 380 -3.92 -4.42 -3.79
N ASP A 381 -2.65 -4.69 -4.10
CA ASP A 381 -2.14 -6.03 -4.42
C ASP A 381 -1.11 -6.44 -3.36
N PRO A 382 -1.34 -7.52 -2.59
CA PRO A 382 -0.38 -8.05 -1.62
C PRO A 382 1.02 -8.31 -2.21
N HIS A 383 1.10 -8.71 -3.49
CA HIS A 383 2.32 -9.13 -4.15
C HIS A 383 3.03 -7.98 -4.87
N ASP A 384 2.39 -6.81 -4.96
CA ASP A 384 2.87 -5.68 -5.75
C ASP A 384 2.47 -4.34 -5.13
N ARG A 385 3.40 -3.78 -4.33
CA ARG A 385 3.15 -2.51 -3.63
C ARG A 385 3.09 -1.31 -4.58
N TYR A 386 3.87 -1.34 -5.65
CA TYR A 386 4.13 -0.19 -6.51
C TYR A 386 4.10 -0.61 -7.98
N PRO A 387 2.92 -0.93 -8.54
CA PRO A 387 2.79 -1.25 -9.96
C PRO A 387 3.15 -0.04 -10.83
N ALA A 388 3.65 -0.28 -12.04
CA ALA A 388 4.03 0.78 -12.98
C ALA A 388 2.86 1.74 -13.30
N ALA A 389 1.62 1.27 -13.19
CA ALA A 389 0.41 2.07 -13.38
C ALA A 389 0.31 3.28 -12.42
N LEU A 390 0.89 3.20 -11.21
CA LEU A 390 0.93 4.32 -10.26
C LEU A 390 1.87 5.44 -10.72
N PHE A 391 2.85 5.12 -11.56
CA PHE A 391 3.86 6.05 -12.06
C PHE A 391 3.55 6.56 -13.47
N THR A 392 2.29 6.45 -13.89
CA THR A 392 1.81 6.91 -15.20
C THR A 392 0.45 7.57 -15.06
N VAL A 393 0.18 8.54 -15.91
CA VAL A 393 -1.07 9.29 -15.99
C VAL A 393 -1.79 8.93 -17.29
N PRO A 394 -3.12 8.70 -17.28
CA PRO A 394 -3.89 8.50 -18.50
C PRO A 394 -3.69 9.69 -19.45
N SER A 395 -3.37 9.39 -20.70
CA SER A 395 -3.28 10.37 -21.78
C SER A 395 -3.86 9.75 -23.04
N PRO A 396 -5.16 9.44 -23.08
CA PRO A 396 -5.76 8.75 -24.22
C PRO A 396 -5.64 9.59 -25.49
N ALA A 397 -5.54 8.93 -26.64
CA ALA A 397 -5.56 9.57 -27.95
C ALA A 397 -6.52 8.84 -28.90
N PHE A 398 -7.21 9.60 -29.74
CA PHE A 398 -8.22 9.10 -30.65
C PHE A 398 -7.97 9.68 -32.04
N VAL A 399 -8.04 8.83 -33.07
CA VAL A 399 -7.90 9.23 -34.48
C VAL A 399 -9.26 9.43 -35.14
N GLY A 400 -10.33 8.85 -34.57
CA GLY A 400 -11.71 8.99 -35.06
C GLY A 400 -12.72 9.27 -33.94
N PRO A 401 -13.97 9.61 -34.30
CA PRO A 401 -15.02 9.89 -33.33
C PRO A 401 -15.32 8.65 -32.47
N PRO A 402 -15.65 8.82 -31.18
CA PRO A 402 -16.03 7.70 -30.32
C PRO A 402 -17.29 7.02 -30.84
N VAL A 403 -17.25 5.69 -30.94
CA VAL A 403 -18.18 4.88 -31.74
C VAL A 403 -19.62 4.91 -31.20
N GLU A 404 -19.83 4.95 -29.88
CA GLU A 404 -21.17 4.75 -29.32
C GLU A 404 -22.05 6.02 -29.28
N HIS A 405 -21.54 7.12 -28.73
CA HIS A 405 -22.32 8.35 -28.58
C HIS A 405 -22.00 9.36 -29.68
N GLY A 406 -20.79 9.34 -30.22
CA GLY A 406 -20.37 10.24 -31.29
C GLY A 406 -21.20 10.07 -32.55
N GLN A 407 -21.49 8.82 -32.95
CA GLN A 407 -22.30 8.50 -34.13
C GLN A 407 -23.78 8.91 -33.96
N LEU A 408 -24.30 8.88 -32.73
CA LEU A 408 -25.68 9.30 -32.42
C LEU A 408 -25.81 10.83 -32.35
N LEU A 409 -24.74 11.53 -31.96
CA LEU A 409 -24.72 12.98 -31.78
C LEU A 409 -24.23 13.74 -33.02
N GLU A 410 -23.46 13.12 -33.92
CA GLU A 410 -23.08 13.66 -35.23
C GLU A 410 -24.26 14.33 -35.98
N PRO A 411 -25.43 13.69 -36.14
CA PRO A 411 -26.57 14.31 -36.80
C PRO A 411 -27.20 15.47 -36.01
N THR A 412 -26.86 15.64 -34.72
CA THR A 412 -27.29 16.77 -33.88
C THR A 412 -26.33 17.97 -33.94
N ALA A 413 -25.22 17.86 -34.67
CA ALA A 413 -24.22 18.91 -34.76
C ALA A 413 -24.79 20.21 -35.36
N VAL A 414 -24.21 21.36 -34.97
CA VAL A 414 -24.64 22.70 -35.42
C VAL A 414 -24.63 22.85 -36.94
N GLY A 415 -23.74 22.12 -37.65
CA GLY A 415 -23.64 22.12 -39.10
C GLY A 415 -24.63 21.20 -39.84
N ALA A 416 -25.44 20.41 -39.13
CA ALA A 416 -26.45 19.55 -39.75
C ALA A 416 -27.69 20.36 -40.17
N PRO A 417 -28.43 19.92 -41.22
CA PRO A 417 -29.71 20.55 -41.60
C PRO A 417 -30.69 20.57 -40.42
N SER A 418 -31.43 21.67 -40.24
CA SER A 418 -32.33 21.90 -39.10
C SER A 418 -33.25 20.72 -38.82
N ASP A 419 -33.84 20.17 -39.88
CA ASP A 419 -34.88 19.14 -39.77
C ASP A 419 -34.30 17.79 -39.30
N ILE A 420 -33.07 17.49 -39.71
CA ILE A 420 -32.33 16.28 -39.30
C ILE A 420 -31.82 16.44 -37.87
N ARG A 421 -31.31 17.63 -37.56
CA ARG A 421 -30.77 17.96 -36.25
C ARG A 421 -31.83 17.87 -35.16
N ASP A 422 -32.98 18.47 -35.38
CA ASP A 422 -34.05 18.55 -34.39
C ASP A 422 -34.70 17.16 -34.19
N ALA A 423 -34.83 16.36 -35.26
CA ALA A 423 -35.31 14.98 -35.17
C ALA A 423 -34.33 14.06 -34.41
N ALA A 424 -33.02 14.16 -34.71
CA ALA A 424 -31.99 13.38 -34.02
C ALA A 424 -31.90 13.77 -32.53
N ALA A 425 -31.99 15.07 -32.23
CA ALA A 425 -32.00 15.57 -30.85
C ALA A 425 -33.22 15.04 -30.07
N GLN A 426 -34.40 15.05 -30.68
CA GLN A 426 -35.61 14.51 -30.06
C GLN A 426 -35.55 13.00 -29.83
N ALA A 427 -34.98 12.24 -30.78
CA ALA A 427 -34.76 10.80 -30.63
C ALA A 427 -33.80 10.50 -29.47
N PHE A 428 -32.68 11.21 -29.39
CA PHE A 428 -31.71 11.07 -28.30
C PHE A 428 -32.34 11.42 -26.94
N PHE A 429 -33.11 12.53 -26.87
CA PHE A 429 -33.84 12.93 -25.67
C PHE A 429 -34.85 11.85 -25.23
N SER A 430 -35.60 11.27 -26.16
CA SER A 430 -36.57 10.21 -25.85
C SER A 430 -35.88 8.94 -25.33
N ALA A 431 -34.73 8.56 -25.90
CA ALA A 431 -33.95 7.42 -25.44
C ALA A 431 -33.41 7.65 -24.01
N ALA A 432 -32.93 8.85 -23.71
CA ALA A 432 -32.43 9.23 -22.39
C ALA A 432 -33.53 9.23 -21.30
N LEU A 433 -34.79 9.47 -21.69
CA LEU A 433 -35.95 9.42 -20.79
C LEU A 433 -36.54 8.01 -20.62
N THR A 434 -36.00 7.01 -21.31
CA THR A 434 -36.48 5.63 -21.17
C THR A 434 -36.31 5.19 -19.71
N PRO A 435 -37.37 4.66 -19.05
CA PRO A 435 -37.26 4.18 -17.68
C PRO A 435 -36.14 3.15 -17.55
N LEU A 436 -35.36 3.25 -16.47
CA LEU A 436 -34.33 2.26 -16.17
C LEU A 436 -34.97 0.86 -16.09
N ALA A 437 -34.26 -0.13 -16.63
CA ALA A 437 -34.64 -1.53 -16.46
C ALA A 437 -34.40 -1.93 -15.00
N VAL A 438 -35.37 -1.65 -14.14
CA VAL A 438 -35.29 -1.95 -12.70
C VAL A 438 -35.15 -3.46 -12.55
N ALA A 439 -34.01 -3.90 -12.04
CA ALA A 439 -33.78 -5.31 -11.73
C ALA A 439 -34.87 -5.81 -10.78
N LYS A 440 -35.61 -6.84 -11.21
CA LYS A 440 -36.62 -7.48 -10.37
C LYS A 440 -35.92 -8.11 -9.18
N ARG A 441 -36.10 -7.56 -7.98
CA ARG A 441 -35.66 -8.21 -6.75
C ARG A 441 -36.41 -9.53 -6.61
N GLN A 442 -35.71 -10.64 -6.41
CA GLN A 442 -36.35 -11.84 -5.88
C GLN A 442 -37.03 -11.46 -4.57
N LYS A 443 -38.21 -12.05 -4.29
CA LYS A 443 -39.07 -11.71 -3.13
C LYS A 443 -38.27 -11.67 -1.81
N GLN A 444 -37.68 -10.53 -1.50
CA GLN A 444 -37.29 -10.20 -0.15
C GLN A 444 -38.58 -10.00 0.62
N LEU A 445 -38.64 -10.62 1.80
CA LEU A 445 -39.68 -10.40 2.80
C LEU A 445 -40.04 -8.90 2.85
N ASN A 446 -41.32 -8.59 3.02
CA ASN A 446 -41.89 -7.22 3.12
C ASN A 446 -41.29 -6.35 4.26
N ALA A 447 -40.16 -6.74 4.85
CA ALA A 447 -39.48 -6.08 5.94
C ALA A 447 -38.18 -5.43 5.46
N GLY A 448 -38.28 -4.24 4.87
CA GLY A 448 -37.24 -3.20 4.87
C GLY A 448 -35.91 -3.51 4.19
N PHE A 449 -35.12 -2.44 3.97
CA PHE A 449 -33.70 -2.57 3.66
C PHE A 449 -32.99 -3.14 4.90
N GLY A 450 -32.53 -4.40 4.85
CA GLY A 450 -32.06 -5.12 6.02
C GLY A 450 -30.93 -6.11 5.74
N TYR A 451 -30.02 -6.19 6.70
CA TYR A 451 -28.66 -6.75 6.67
C TYR A 451 -28.53 -8.26 6.41
N PHE A 452 -29.58 -9.07 6.55
CA PHE A 452 -29.52 -10.53 6.35
C PHE A 452 -29.99 -10.94 4.95
N GLU A 453 -29.27 -10.52 3.91
CA GLU A 453 -29.48 -11.07 2.55
C GLU A 453 -28.72 -12.39 2.38
N GLN A 454 -29.31 -13.49 2.85
CA GLN A 454 -29.18 -14.78 2.17
C GLN A 454 -30.11 -14.73 0.94
N ALA A 455 -29.64 -14.08 -0.13
CA ALA A 455 -30.38 -13.99 -1.40
C ALA A 455 -29.70 -14.74 -2.55
N PHE A 456 -28.60 -15.43 -2.28
CA PHE A 456 -27.93 -16.27 -3.27
C PHE A 456 -27.62 -17.62 -2.63
N ASP A 457 -28.50 -18.60 -2.85
CA ASP A 457 -28.13 -20.01 -2.75
C ASP A 457 -27.05 -20.26 -3.81
N ILE A 458 -25.85 -20.65 -3.37
CA ILE A 458 -24.80 -21.20 -4.25
C ILE A 458 -24.88 -22.72 -4.19
#